data_AF-A0A0F8UI34-F1
#
_entry.id   AF-A0A0F8UI34-F1
#
_cell.length_a   1.000
_cell.length_b   1.000
_cell.length_c   1.000
_cell.angle_alpha   90.00
_cell.angle_beta   90.00
_cell.angle_gamma   90.00
#
_symmetry.space_group_name_H-M   'P 1'
#
loop_
_entity.id
_entity.type
_entity.pdbx_description
1 polymer ?
#
loop_
_entity_poly.entity_id
_entity_poly.type
_entity_poly.pdbx_seq_one_letter_code
_entity_poly.pdbx_strand_id
1 'polypeptide(L)'
;MAPSAISTSPPPSSAGQLPSDLASYRGYDHVHWYVGNAKQAASYYITRMGFQRIAYRGLETGCRSICSHVIRNGDITFVLTSPLRSLDQIDRFPAEEQEQLKDLHRHLEQHGDGVKDVAFEVDSVEGVFRAAVSNGAKVVSSPRILEDKDGQVTTATIQTYGQTTHTLIERSAYQGTFLPGYRVESGAVDPVSSFLPDVRLSRIDHCVGNQDWDEMDKICE
;
A
#
# COMPACT_ATOMS: atom_id res chain seq x y z
N MET A 1 -0.65 9.09 -26.41
CA MET A 1 0.27 8.00 -26.81
C MET A 1 1.52 8.65 -27.35
N ALA A 2 2.50 8.94 -26.50
CA ALA A 2 3.81 9.37 -26.96
C ALA A 2 4.56 8.12 -27.49
N PRO A 3 5.28 8.20 -28.62
CA PRO A 3 6.02 7.06 -29.15
C PRO A 3 7.20 6.72 -28.24
N SER A 4 7.36 5.44 -27.93
CA SER A 4 8.52 4.91 -27.21
C SER A 4 9.80 5.16 -28.02
N ALA A 5 10.70 6.00 -27.52
CA ALA A 5 12.03 6.13 -28.07
C ALA A 5 12.84 4.86 -27.73
N ILE A 6 13.24 4.11 -28.76
CA ILE A 6 14.17 2.99 -28.61
C ILE A 6 15.56 3.61 -28.41
N SER A 7 16.02 3.66 -27.15
CA SER A 7 17.37 4.10 -26.81
C SER A 7 18.40 3.05 -27.25
N THR A 8 19.44 3.48 -27.97
CA THR A 8 20.53 2.63 -28.47
C THR A 8 21.78 2.66 -27.58
N SER A 9 21.67 3.19 -26.36
CA SER A 9 22.79 3.26 -25.42
C SER A 9 23.14 1.85 -24.90
N PRO A 10 24.41 1.43 -24.93
CA PRO A 10 24.83 0.17 -24.32
C PRO A 10 24.62 0.24 -22.80
N PRO A 11 24.30 -0.90 -22.15
CA PRO A 11 24.10 -0.92 -20.71
C PRO A 11 25.41 -0.50 -20.00
N PRO A 12 25.33 0.30 -18.93
CA PRO A 12 26.51 0.64 -18.15
C PRO A 12 27.18 -0.63 -17.64
N SER A 13 28.51 -0.68 -17.82
CA SER A 13 29.36 -1.78 -17.39
C SER A 13 29.22 -2.04 -15.89
N SER A 14 29.03 -3.31 -15.54
CA SER A 14 28.88 -3.82 -14.18
C SER A 14 30.01 -3.36 -13.26
N ALA A 15 29.73 -2.38 -12.42
CA ALA A 15 30.59 -1.96 -11.32
C ALA A 15 30.06 -2.56 -10.02
N GLY A 16 30.87 -3.44 -9.40
CA GLY A 16 30.70 -3.92 -8.03
C GLY A 16 29.65 -5.02 -7.83
N GLN A 17 30.09 -6.21 -7.41
CA GLN A 17 29.19 -7.12 -6.71
C GLN A 17 28.68 -6.42 -5.44
N LEU A 18 27.43 -5.98 -5.47
CA LEU A 18 26.68 -5.61 -4.27
C LEU A 18 26.71 -6.81 -3.31
N PRO A 19 26.85 -6.59 -1.99
CA PRO A 19 26.74 -7.67 -1.01
C PRO A 19 25.45 -8.45 -1.26
N SER A 20 25.57 -9.75 -1.46
CA SER A 20 24.52 -10.66 -1.88
C SER A 20 23.52 -11.00 -0.76
N ASP A 21 23.06 -10.01 0.02
CA ASP A 21 22.21 -10.29 1.19
C ASP A 21 21.30 -9.11 1.61
N LEU A 22 20.66 -8.43 0.66
CA LEU A 22 19.29 -7.96 0.94
C LEU A 22 18.44 -9.22 0.85
N ALA A 23 18.20 -9.92 1.96
CA ALA A 23 17.37 -11.11 1.99
C ALA A 23 15.87 -10.75 1.84
N SER A 24 15.26 -11.08 0.71
CA SER A 24 15.24 -10.22 -0.48
C SER A 24 13.82 -9.76 -0.75
N TYR A 25 13.68 -8.57 -1.33
CA TYR A 25 12.41 -8.08 -1.85
C TYR A 25 11.70 -9.17 -2.67
N ARG A 26 10.48 -9.55 -2.27
CA ARG A 26 9.68 -10.56 -2.97
C ARG A 26 8.80 -9.95 -4.05
N GLY A 27 8.34 -8.72 -3.84
CA GLY A 27 7.40 -8.07 -4.74
C GLY A 27 6.52 -7.03 -4.04
N TYR A 28 5.57 -6.49 -4.78
CA TYR A 28 4.49 -5.67 -4.23
C TYR A 28 3.56 -6.53 -3.37
N ASP A 29 3.31 -6.13 -2.13
CA ASP A 29 2.28 -6.75 -1.27
C ASP A 29 0.91 -6.12 -1.54
N HIS A 30 0.83 -4.78 -1.48
CA HIS A 30 -0.37 -4.02 -1.83
C HIS A 30 -0.05 -2.54 -2.13
N VAL A 31 -1.02 -1.84 -2.71
CA VAL A 31 -1.00 -0.37 -2.82
C VAL A 31 -2.11 0.20 -1.93
N HIS A 32 -1.73 1.12 -1.04
CA HIS A 32 -2.66 1.79 -0.14
C HIS A 32 -3.02 3.16 -0.70
N TRP A 33 -4.32 3.37 -0.91
CA TRP A 33 -4.91 4.60 -1.38
C TRP A 33 -5.68 5.29 -0.27
N TYR A 34 -5.48 6.59 -0.16
CA TYR A 34 -6.38 7.46 0.58
C TYR A 34 -7.36 8.08 -0.41
N VAL A 35 -8.65 7.89 -0.14
CA VAL A 35 -9.74 8.28 -1.03
C VAL A 35 -10.87 8.90 -0.24
N GLY A 36 -11.66 9.78 -0.87
CA GLY A 36 -12.78 10.45 -0.22
C GLY A 36 -13.93 9.48 0.12
N ASN A 37 -14.14 8.44 -0.70
CA ASN A 37 -15.16 7.42 -0.47
C ASN A 37 -14.68 6.00 -0.86
N ALA A 38 -14.14 5.27 0.10
CA ALA A 38 -13.55 3.95 -0.08
C ALA A 38 -14.55 2.90 -0.56
N LYS A 39 -15.84 3.04 -0.19
CA LYS A 39 -16.89 2.13 -0.65
C LYS A 39 -17.16 2.31 -2.14
N GLN A 40 -17.26 3.55 -2.60
CA GLN A 40 -17.45 3.86 -4.02
C GLN A 40 -16.20 3.55 -4.85
N ALA A 41 -15.01 3.90 -4.37
CA ALA A 41 -13.75 3.56 -5.02
C ALA A 41 -13.61 2.03 -5.18
N ALA A 42 -13.92 1.25 -4.14
CA ALA A 42 -13.91 -0.21 -4.22
C ALA A 42 -14.90 -0.72 -5.27
N SER A 43 -16.13 -0.20 -5.28
CA SER A 43 -17.15 -0.57 -6.28
C SER A 43 -16.69 -0.25 -7.71
N TYR A 44 -16.01 0.89 -7.92
CA TYR A 44 -15.43 1.27 -9.21
C TYR A 44 -14.40 0.24 -9.69
N TYR A 45 -13.38 -0.08 -8.89
CA TYR A 45 -12.35 -1.03 -9.28
C TYR A 45 -12.87 -2.46 -9.45
N ILE A 46 -13.85 -2.87 -8.63
CA ILE A 46 -14.55 -4.16 -8.80
C ILE A 46 -15.26 -4.22 -10.15
N THR A 47 -16.11 -3.22 -10.44
CA THR A 47 -16.96 -3.19 -11.63
C THR A 47 -16.17 -2.94 -12.91
N ARG A 48 -15.15 -2.08 -12.86
CA ARG A 48 -14.43 -1.62 -14.07
C ARG A 48 -13.15 -2.39 -14.35
N MET A 49 -12.57 -3.03 -13.34
CA MET A 49 -11.25 -3.68 -13.45
C MET A 49 -11.24 -5.11 -12.89
N GLY A 50 -12.40 -5.71 -12.62
CA GLY A 50 -12.53 -7.13 -12.25
C GLY A 50 -12.00 -7.48 -10.87
N PHE A 51 -11.77 -6.50 -10.00
CA PHE A 51 -11.37 -6.77 -8.62
C PHE A 51 -12.51 -7.43 -7.83
N GLN A 52 -12.15 -8.05 -6.72
CA GLN A 52 -13.08 -8.61 -5.74
C GLN A 52 -12.72 -8.11 -4.35
N ARG A 53 -13.73 -7.89 -3.50
CA ARG A 53 -13.48 -7.55 -2.09
C ARG A 53 -13.05 -8.80 -1.33
N ILE A 54 -11.94 -8.70 -0.59
CA ILE A 54 -11.36 -9.83 0.16
C ILE A 54 -11.30 -9.58 1.67
N ALA A 55 -11.26 -8.32 2.08
CA ALA A 55 -11.17 -7.93 3.47
C ALA A 55 -11.74 -6.53 3.71
N TYR A 56 -12.12 -6.27 4.96
CA TYR A 56 -12.70 -5.01 5.38
C TYR A 56 -12.30 -4.64 6.81
N ARG A 57 -12.10 -3.35 7.05
CA ARG A 57 -11.95 -2.76 8.39
C ARG A 57 -12.80 -1.49 8.46
N GLY A 58 -13.61 -1.33 9.49
CA GLY A 58 -14.48 -0.17 9.67
C GLY A 58 -15.36 -0.30 10.91
N LEU A 59 -16.52 0.38 10.92
CA LEU A 59 -17.40 0.45 12.10
C LEU A 59 -17.79 -0.93 12.61
N GLU A 60 -18.12 -1.83 11.69
CA GLU A 60 -18.57 -3.20 11.92
C GLU A 60 -17.44 -4.13 12.40
N THR A 61 -16.18 -3.67 12.35
CA THR A 61 -15.00 -4.37 12.87
C THR A 61 -14.36 -3.63 14.04
N GLY A 62 -15.05 -2.63 14.61
CA GLY A 62 -14.57 -1.85 15.75
C GLY A 62 -13.66 -0.67 15.40
N CYS A 63 -13.28 -0.46 14.13
CA CYS A 63 -12.52 0.70 13.71
C CYS A 63 -13.45 1.89 13.45
N ARG A 64 -13.38 2.92 14.29
CA ARG A 64 -14.39 3.98 14.32
C ARG A 64 -13.95 5.31 13.71
N SER A 65 -12.65 5.48 13.48
CA SER A 65 -12.03 6.68 12.89
C SER A 65 -11.96 6.63 11.37
N ILE A 66 -11.67 5.46 10.79
CA ILE A 66 -11.49 5.23 9.34
C ILE A 66 -12.18 3.95 8.87
N CYS A 67 -12.40 3.83 7.56
CA CYS A 67 -12.80 2.57 6.94
C CYS A 67 -11.85 2.23 5.79
N SER A 68 -11.57 0.94 5.63
CA SER A 68 -10.68 0.39 4.61
C SER A 68 -11.35 -0.78 3.91
N HIS A 69 -11.48 -0.69 2.59
CA HIS A 69 -11.89 -1.78 1.72
C HIS A 69 -10.65 -2.38 1.05
N VAL A 70 -10.43 -3.68 1.24
CA VAL A 70 -9.32 -4.40 0.59
C VAL A 70 -9.89 -5.19 -0.57
N ILE A 71 -9.36 -4.95 -1.76
CA ILE A 71 -9.80 -5.58 -3.00
C ILE A 71 -8.62 -6.24 -3.71
N ARG A 72 -8.87 -7.33 -4.44
CA ARG A 72 -7.84 -8.11 -5.14
C ARG A 72 -8.28 -8.56 -6.53
N ASN A 73 -7.37 -8.54 -7.51
CA ASN A 73 -7.48 -9.19 -8.82
C ASN A 73 -6.13 -9.85 -9.15
N GLY A 74 -6.10 -11.17 -9.28
CA GLY A 74 -4.83 -11.92 -9.30
C GLY A 74 -4.01 -11.62 -8.05
N ASP A 75 -2.75 -11.25 -8.24
CA ASP A 75 -1.82 -10.91 -7.16
C ASP A 75 -1.84 -9.40 -6.83
N ILE A 76 -2.70 -8.61 -7.50
CA ILE A 76 -2.81 -7.17 -7.25
C ILE A 76 -3.76 -6.93 -6.08
N THR A 77 -3.26 -6.34 -5.00
CA THR A 77 -4.07 -5.95 -3.83
C THR A 77 -4.10 -4.43 -3.68
N PHE A 78 -5.29 -3.85 -3.58
CA PHE A 78 -5.48 -2.45 -3.20
C PHE A 78 -6.18 -2.34 -1.85
N VAL A 79 -5.70 -1.42 -1.02
CA VAL A 79 -6.37 -0.97 0.20
C VAL A 79 -6.90 0.43 -0.06
N LEU A 80 -8.21 0.61 0.02
CA LEU A 80 -8.86 1.89 -0.22
C LEU A 80 -9.39 2.41 1.11
N THR A 81 -8.87 3.52 1.60
CA THR A 81 -9.19 4.03 2.95
C THR A 81 -9.80 5.43 2.91
N SER A 82 -10.83 5.64 3.73
CA SER A 82 -11.53 6.92 3.89
C SER A 82 -11.71 7.29 5.36
N PRO A 83 -11.90 8.58 5.68
CA PRO A 83 -12.21 8.99 7.03
C PRO A 83 -13.67 8.69 7.33
N LEU A 84 -13.95 8.15 8.52
CA LEU A 84 -15.32 8.02 9.04
C LEU A 84 -15.71 9.18 9.96
N ARG A 85 -14.73 10.00 10.34
CA ARG A 85 -14.87 11.08 11.33
C ARG A 85 -14.19 12.34 10.85
N SER A 86 -14.77 13.48 11.22
CA SER A 86 -14.15 14.78 11.05
C SER A 86 -13.07 15.00 12.10
N LEU A 87 -12.18 15.96 11.83
CA LEU A 87 -11.14 16.36 12.78
C LEU A 87 -11.73 16.96 14.07
N ASP A 88 -12.95 17.52 14.06
CA ASP A 88 -13.61 18.02 15.27
C ASP A 88 -13.93 16.92 16.30
N GLN A 89 -13.91 15.66 15.89
CA GLN A 89 -14.18 14.51 16.77
C GLN A 89 -12.89 13.75 17.14
N ILE A 90 -11.73 14.28 16.80
CA ILE A 90 -10.45 13.57 16.88
C ILE A 90 -10.06 13.18 18.30
N ASP A 91 -10.39 14.01 19.29
CA ASP A 91 -10.04 13.79 20.71
C ASP A 91 -10.69 12.53 21.31
N ARG A 92 -11.65 11.92 20.61
CA ARG A 92 -12.31 10.67 21.01
C ARG A 92 -11.49 9.42 20.68
N PHE A 93 -10.38 9.57 19.97
CA PHE A 93 -9.56 8.46 19.47
C PHE A 93 -8.18 8.42 20.13
N PRO A 94 -7.53 7.24 20.21
CA PRO A 94 -6.15 7.13 20.66
C PRO A 94 -5.19 7.90 19.74
N ALA A 95 -4.03 8.33 20.28
CA ALA A 95 -3.07 9.18 19.56
C ALA A 95 -2.66 8.63 18.17
N GLU A 96 -2.46 7.32 18.03
CA GLU A 96 -2.14 6.69 16.73
C GLU A 96 -3.25 6.90 15.70
N GLU A 97 -4.51 6.68 16.09
CA GLU A 97 -5.66 6.91 15.22
C GLU A 97 -5.88 8.40 14.92
N GLN A 98 -5.54 9.29 15.87
CA GLN A 98 -5.60 10.73 15.63
C GLN A 98 -4.61 11.15 14.54
N GLU A 99 -3.36 10.72 14.63
CA GLU A 99 -2.33 11.05 13.64
C GLU A 99 -2.67 10.47 12.27
N GLN A 100 -3.16 9.24 12.22
CA GLN A 100 -3.64 8.64 10.97
C GLN A 100 -4.79 9.45 10.35
N LEU A 101 -5.76 9.86 11.16
CA LEU A 101 -6.90 10.63 10.67
C LEU A 101 -6.46 12.02 10.16
N LYS A 102 -5.54 12.69 10.87
CA LYS A 102 -4.95 13.98 10.42
C LYS A 102 -4.21 13.83 9.10
N ASP A 103 -3.37 12.81 8.97
CA ASP A 103 -2.62 12.53 7.74
C ASP A 103 -3.57 12.27 6.57
N LEU A 104 -4.62 11.49 6.80
CA LEU A 104 -5.61 11.16 5.79
C LEU A 104 -6.40 12.38 5.31
N HIS A 105 -6.90 13.23 6.22
CA HIS A 105 -7.57 14.48 5.83
C HIS A 105 -6.63 15.41 5.06
N ARG A 106 -5.38 15.59 5.54
CA ARG A 106 -4.38 16.43 4.86
C ARG A 106 -4.08 15.92 3.45
N HIS A 107 -3.93 14.61 3.28
CA HIS A 107 -3.69 14.00 1.98
C HIS A 107 -4.84 14.29 1.00
N LEU A 108 -6.08 14.09 1.45
CA LEU A 108 -7.26 14.33 0.61
C LEU A 108 -7.41 15.80 0.21
N GLU A 109 -7.10 16.74 1.12
CA GLU A 109 -7.12 18.17 0.81
C GLU A 109 -6.06 18.57 -0.23
N GLN A 110 -4.87 17.96 -0.16
CA GLN A 110 -3.74 18.31 -1.02
C GLN A 110 -3.78 17.60 -2.38
N HIS A 111 -4.21 16.34 -2.42
CA HIS A 111 -4.04 15.45 -3.59
C HIS A 111 -5.35 14.91 -4.16
N GLY A 112 -6.45 15.00 -3.41
CA GLY A 112 -7.66 14.23 -3.72
C GLY A 112 -7.44 12.73 -3.49
N ASP A 113 -8.10 11.90 -4.30
CA ASP A 113 -7.95 10.44 -4.26
C ASP A 113 -6.59 10.02 -4.85
N GLY A 114 -5.74 9.39 -4.03
CA GLY A 114 -4.35 9.13 -4.43
C GLY A 114 -3.67 7.99 -3.69
N VAL A 115 -2.53 7.55 -4.23
CA VAL A 115 -1.66 6.55 -3.59
C VAL A 115 -0.95 7.21 -2.41
N LYS A 116 -1.10 6.59 -1.23
CA LYS A 116 -0.39 6.98 -0.01
C LYS A 116 0.85 6.10 0.23
N ASP A 117 0.71 4.79 0.03
CA ASP A 117 1.77 3.82 0.31
C ASP A 117 1.85 2.76 -0.78
N VAL A 118 3.07 2.35 -1.10
CA VAL A 118 3.36 1.17 -1.93
C VAL A 118 4.11 0.18 -1.06
N ALA A 119 3.44 -0.90 -0.67
CA ALA A 119 3.95 -1.88 0.25
C ALA A 119 4.70 -3.01 -0.46
N PHE A 120 5.76 -3.50 0.17
CA PHE A 120 6.65 -4.51 -0.37
C PHE A 120 6.76 -5.71 0.57
N GLU A 121 6.55 -6.91 0.04
CA GLU A 121 6.84 -8.13 0.78
C GLU A 121 8.35 -8.38 0.77
N VAL A 122 8.92 -8.68 1.94
CA VAL A 122 10.36 -8.92 2.15
C VAL A 122 10.56 -10.15 3.03
N ASP A 123 11.71 -10.81 2.92
CA ASP A 123 12.04 -11.92 3.81
C ASP A 123 12.44 -11.45 5.22
N SER A 124 12.98 -10.24 5.36
CA SER A 124 13.33 -9.65 6.66
C SER A 124 13.06 -8.14 6.71
N VAL A 125 12.04 -7.74 7.46
CA VAL A 125 11.76 -6.31 7.68
C VAL A 125 12.92 -5.64 8.40
N GLU A 126 13.48 -6.28 9.44
CA GLU A 126 14.61 -5.75 10.19
C GLU A 126 15.84 -5.49 9.32
N GLY A 127 16.20 -6.46 8.46
CA GLY A 127 17.34 -6.37 7.57
C GLY A 127 17.20 -5.20 6.58
N VAL A 128 16.07 -5.15 5.87
CA VAL A 128 15.81 -4.12 4.85
C VAL A 128 15.64 -2.73 5.48
N PHE A 129 14.90 -2.64 6.59
CA PHE A 129 14.69 -1.37 7.30
C PHE A 129 16.02 -0.79 7.81
N ARG A 130 16.86 -1.59 8.46
CA ARG A 130 18.17 -1.14 8.97
C ARG A 130 19.07 -0.66 7.84
N ALA A 131 19.10 -1.38 6.71
CA ALA A 131 19.86 -0.97 5.54
C ALA A 131 19.35 0.36 4.97
N ALA A 132 18.03 0.51 4.82
CA ALA A 132 17.42 1.74 4.33
C ALA A 132 17.74 2.95 5.21
N VAL A 133 17.58 2.82 6.53
CA VAL A 133 17.86 3.91 7.49
C VAL A 133 19.35 4.27 7.51
N SER A 134 20.23 3.27 7.40
CA SER A 134 21.68 3.50 7.34
C SER A 134 22.11 4.25 6.07
N ASN A 135 21.30 4.17 5.01
CA ASN A 135 21.47 4.94 3.76
C ASN A 135 20.62 6.23 3.74
N GLY A 136 20.11 6.68 4.89
CA GLY A 136 19.46 7.98 5.02
C GLY A 136 17.94 8.00 4.81
N ALA A 137 17.29 6.84 4.67
CA ALA A 137 15.83 6.77 4.59
C ALA A 137 15.17 7.35 5.85
N LYS A 138 14.18 8.21 5.65
CA LYS A 138 13.43 8.80 6.75
C LYS A 138 12.43 7.80 7.33
N VAL A 139 12.53 7.53 8.62
CA VAL A 139 11.64 6.63 9.35
C VAL A 139 10.26 7.26 9.53
N VAL A 140 9.22 6.50 9.19
CA VAL A 140 7.82 6.82 9.48
C VAL A 140 7.30 5.94 10.62
N SER A 141 7.62 4.64 10.58
CA SER A 141 7.31 3.70 11.65
C SER A 141 8.42 2.66 11.76
N SER A 142 8.97 2.50 12.97
CA SER A 142 9.95 1.46 13.27
C SER A 142 9.32 0.06 13.16
N PRO A 143 10.14 -1.01 12.99
CA PRO A 143 9.66 -2.38 13.00
C PRO A 143 8.74 -2.68 14.18
N ARG A 144 7.57 -3.23 13.87
CA ARG A 144 6.54 -3.65 14.84
C ARG A 144 5.88 -4.93 14.37
N ILE A 145 5.40 -5.71 15.33
CA ILE A 145 4.63 -6.93 15.07
C ILE A 145 3.14 -6.60 15.16
N LEU A 146 2.39 -7.03 14.15
CA LEU A 146 0.94 -7.12 14.13
C LEU A 146 0.56 -8.59 14.30
N GLU A 147 -0.42 -8.88 15.14
CA GLU A 147 -0.80 -10.27 15.47
C GLU A 147 -2.31 -10.41 15.59
N ASP A 148 -2.83 -11.53 15.09
CA ASP A 148 -4.16 -12.03 15.42
C ASP A 148 -4.15 -13.57 15.47
N LYS A 149 -5.34 -14.19 15.47
CA LYS A 149 -5.51 -15.64 15.51
C LYS A 149 -4.87 -16.40 14.33
N ASP A 150 -4.61 -15.73 13.22
CA ASP A 150 -4.10 -16.32 11.98
C ASP A 150 -2.56 -16.14 11.86
N GLY A 151 -1.90 -15.58 12.88
CA GLY A 151 -0.45 -15.51 13.01
C GLY A 151 0.09 -14.09 13.19
N GLN A 152 1.34 -13.88 12.77
CA GLN A 152 2.07 -12.61 12.96
C GLN A 152 2.58 -12.03 11.64
N VAL A 153 2.55 -10.70 11.53
CA VAL A 153 3.15 -9.93 10.44
C VAL A 153 4.05 -8.87 11.04
N THR A 154 5.32 -8.85 10.64
CA THR A 154 6.24 -7.76 10.99
C THR A 154 6.14 -6.68 9.92
N THR A 155 6.08 -5.42 10.34
CA THR A 155 5.96 -4.27 9.44
C THR A 155 6.88 -3.12 9.85
N ALA A 156 7.41 -2.38 8.89
CA ALA A 156 8.07 -1.09 9.12
C ALA A 156 7.78 -0.14 7.95
N THR A 157 7.79 1.17 8.18
CA THR A 157 7.46 2.16 7.14
C THR A 157 8.54 3.23 7.04
N ILE A 158 8.97 3.49 5.80
CA ILE A 158 9.91 4.56 5.45
C ILE A 158 9.26 5.52 4.44
N GLN A 159 9.71 6.77 4.46
CA GLN A 159 9.26 7.78 3.49
C GLN A 159 10.14 7.73 2.24
N THR A 160 9.52 7.90 1.07
CA THR A 160 10.20 8.06 -0.23
C THR A 160 9.99 9.50 -0.74
N TYR A 161 9.68 9.70 -2.02
CA TYR A 161 9.34 11.00 -2.60
C TYR A 161 8.02 11.58 -2.05
N GLY A 162 7.97 12.92 -1.98
CA GLY A 162 6.79 13.67 -1.53
C GLY A 162 6.29 13.19 -0.17
N GLN A 163 5.03 12.77 -0.12
CA GLN A 163 4.38 12.21 1.08
C GLN A 163 4.11 10.70 0.96
N THR A 164 4.61 10.07 -0.11
CA THR A 164 4.46 8.64 -0.36
C THR A 164 5.40 7.85 0.53
N THR A 165 4.93 6.70 0.99
CA THR A 165 5.70 5.80 1.85
C THR A 165 5.87 4.42 1.22
N HIS A 166 6.85 3.69 1.73
CA HIS A 166 6.99 2.26 1.51
C HIS A 166 6.85 1.54 2.83
N THR A 167 5.87 0.64 2.91
CA THR A 167 5.72 -0.28 4.03
C THR A 167 6.33 -1.63 3.68
N LEU A 168 7.33 -2.05 4.46
CA LEU A 168 7.95 -3.36 4.38
C LEU A 168 7.08 -4.36 5.14
N ILE A 169 6.78 -5.51 4.54
CA ILE A 169 5.90 -6.55 5.08
C ILE A 169 6.65 -7.88 5.12
N GLU A 170 6.79 -8.46 6.30
CA GLU A 170 7.24 -9.84 6.48
C GLU A 170 6.05 -10.66 7.01
N ARG A 171 5.46 -11.46 6.13
CA ARG A 171 4.19 -12.20 6.37
C ARG A 171 4.33 -13.72 6.36
N SER A 172 5.54 -14.25 6.39
CA SER A 172 5.79 -15.70 6.29
C SER A 172 5.13 -16.51 7.42
N ALA A 173 4.90 -15.89 8.58
CA ALA A 173 4.23 -16.47 9.74
C ALA A 173 2.72 -16.13 9.83
N TYR A 174 2.10 -15.62 8.77
CA TYR A 174 0.68 -15.23 8.75
C TYR A 174 -0.13 -15.99 7.69
N GLN A 175 -1.26 -16.55 8.09
CA GLN A 175 -2.15 -17.35 7.21
C GLN A 175 -3.48 -16.67 6.91
N GLY A 176 -3.73 -15.48 7.46
CA GLY A 176 -4.95 -14.72 7.21
C GLY A 176 -5.03 -14.15 5.79
N THR A 177 -6.23 -13.78 5.35
CA THR A 177 -6.49 -13.32 3.97
C THR A 177 -5.75 -12.05 3.56
N PHE A 178 -5.49 -11.15 4.53
CA PHE A 178 -4.78 -9.90 4.28
C PHE A 178 -3.81 -9.55 5.41
N LEU A 179 -4.24 -8.82 6.45
CA LEU A 179 -3.42 -8.38 7.58
C LEU A 179 -4.24 -8.41 8.88
N PRO A 180 -3.59 -8.47 10.04
CA PRO A 180 -4.27 -8.37 11.33
C PRO A 180 -5.17 -7.13 11.46
N GLY A 181 -6.33 -7.33 12.08
CA GLY A 181 -7.34 -6.28 12.26
C GLY A 181 -8.29 -6.06 11.07
N TYR A 182 -8.15 -6.84 10.00
CA TYR A 182 -9.10 -6.88 8.90
C TYR A 182 -10.00 -8.12 9.00
N ARG A 183 -11.31 -7.92 8.87
CA ARG A 183 -12.27 -9.03 8.75
C ARG A 183 -12.25 -9.55 7.31
N VAL A 184 -12.22 -10.87 7.16
CA VAL A 184 -12.36 -11.55 5.87
C VAL A 184 -13.74 -11.25 5.27
N GLU A 185 -13.76 -10.85 4.01
CA GLU A 185 -14.99 -10.71 3.23
C GLU A 185 -15.04 -11.88 2.24
N SER A 186 -15.88 -12.87 2.54
CA SER A 186 -16.10 -14.03 1.65
C SER A 186 -17.59 -14.15 1.34
N GLY A 187 -17.94 -14.30 0.07
CA GLY A 187 -19.27 -14.78 -0.34
C GLY A 187 -20.24 -13.78 -0.97
N ALA A 188 -19.99 -12.46 -0.95
CA ALA A 188 -20.86 -11.50 -1.65
C ALA A 188 -20.20 -11.02 -2.96
N VAL A 189 -20.39 -11.77 -4.03
CA VAL A 189 -20.10 -11.28 -5.39
C VAL A 189 -21.18 -10.27 -5.75
N ASP A 190 -20.78 -9.06 -6.17
CA ASP A 190 -21.74 -8.06 -6.63
C ASP A 190 -22.51 -8.63 -7.83
N PRO A 191 -23.85 -8.72 -7.80
CA PRO A 191 -24.65 -9.28 -8.89
C PRO A 191 -24.36 -8.63 -10.24
N VAL A 192 -23.94 -7.36 -10.27
CA VAL A 192 -23.55 -6.66 -11.51
C VAL A 192 -22.42 -7.39 -12.23
N SER A 193 -21.53 -8.07 -11.49
CA SER A 193 -20.37 -8.79 -12.03
C SER A 193 -20.78 -9.92 -12.98
N SER A 194 -21.99 -10.47 -12.85
CA SER A 194 -22.50 -11.52 -13.74
C SER A 194 -22.78 -11.03 -15.17
N PHE A 195 -22.91 -9.71 -15.36
CA PHE A 195 -23.17 -9.08 -16.65
C PHE A 195 -21.93 -8.45 -17.28
N LEU A 196 -20.78 -8.52 -16.59
CA LEU A 196 -19.54 -7.88 -17.02
C LEU A 196 -18.58 -8.91 -17.62
N PRO A 197 -17.76 -8.52 -18.61
CA PRO A 197 -16.71 -9.39 -19.09
C PRO A 197 -15.67 -9.62 -18.00
N ASP A 198 -15.03 -10.80 -18.05
CA ASP A 198 -13.95 -11.14 -17.14
C ASP A 198 -12.71 -10.28 -17.44
N VAL A 199 -12.10 -9.70 -16.40
CA VAL A 199 -10.87 -8.91 -16.46
C VAL A 199 -9.86 -9.57 -15.55
N ARG A 200 -8.84 -10.20 -16.15
CA ARG A 200 -7.79 -10.92 -15.41
C ARG A 200 -6.51 -10.11 -15.40
N LEU A 201 -6.18 -9.58 -14.23
CA LEU A 201 -4.89 -8.94 -13.99
C LEU A 201 -3.99 -9.93 -13.25
N SER A 202 -2.70 -9.95 -13.58
CA SER A 202 -1.75 -10.90 -12.97
C SER A 202 -1.09 -10.30 -11.74
N ARG A 203 -0.31 -9.23 -11.92
CA ARG A 203 0.50 -8.62 -10.86
C ARG A 203 0.74 -7.14 -11.17
N ILE A 204 1.18 -6.39 -10.16
CA ILE A 204 1.72 -5.05 -10.36
C ILE A 204 3.08 -5.20 -11.06
N ASP A 205 3.21 -4.54 -12.19
CA ASP A 205 4.46 -4.57 -12.98
C ASP A 205 5.44 -3.50 -12.50
N HIS A 206 4.98 -2.25 -12.43
CA HIS A 206 5.74 -1.12 -11.91
C HIS A 206 4.81 -0.02 -11.39
N CYS A 207 5.35 0.88 -10.57
CA CYS A 207 4.71 2.12 -10.15
C CYS A 207 5.61 3.30 -10.54
N VAL A 208 5.01 4.35 -11.12
CA VAL A 208 5.75 5.56 -11.52
C VAL A 208 5.47 6.67 -10.51
N GLY A 209 6.54 7.23 -9.94
CA GLY A 209 6.48 8.41 -9.09
C GLY A 209 7.00 9.64 -9.84
N ASN A 210 6.10 10.55 -10.20
CA ASN A 210 6.50 11.82 -10.83
C ASN A 210 7.16 12.73 -9.80
N GLN A 211 8.20 13.44 -10.23
CA GLN A 211 8.95 14.41 -9.44
C GLN A 211 8.80 15.81 -10.03
N ASP A 212 9.10 16.84 -9.23
CA ASP A 212 9.18 18.21 -9.75
C ASP A 212 10.44 18.38 -10.64
N TRP A 213 10.57 19.56 -11.24
CA TRP A 213 11.71 19.93 -12.05
C TRP A 213 13.04 19.71 -11.31
N ASP A 214 13.97 19.04 -11.99
CA ASP A 214 15.33 18.75 -11.52
C ASP A 214 15.41 17.92 -10.22
N GLU A 215 14.34 17.18 -9.85
CA GLU A 215 14.32 16.35 -8.64
C GLU A 215 14.52 14.83 -8.89
N MET A 216 14.60 14.38 -10.14
CA MET A 216 14.69 12.95 -10.48
C MET A 216 15.92 12.27 -9.85
N ASP A 217 17.11 12.83 -10.04
CA ASP A 217 18.37 12.19 -9.61
C ASP A 217 18.42 12.02 -8.10
N LYS A 218 18.01 13.05 -7.35
CA LYS A 218 17.95 13.03 -5.87
C LYS A 218 17.07 11.92 -5.30
N ILE A 219 16.03 11.50 -6.05
CA ILE A 219 15.12 10.43 -5.62
C ILE A 219 15.62 9.05 -6.02
N CYS A 220 16.50 8.97 -7.03
CA CYS A 220 17.09 7.72 -7.50
C CYS A 220 18.42 7.36 -6.82
N GLU A 221 19.14 8.34 -6.26
CA GLU A 221 20.37 8.19 -5.47
C GLU A 221 20.09 7.78 -4.01
#